data_AF-A0A9X3RQS0-F1
#
_entry.id   AF-A0A9X3RQS0-F1
#
_cell.length_a   1.000
_cell.length_b   1.000
_cell.length_c   1.000
_cell.angle_alpha   90.00
_cell.angle_beta   90.00
_cell.angle_gamma   90.00
#
_symmetry.space_group_name_H-M   'P 1'
#
loop_
_entity.id
_entity.type
_entity.pdbx_description
1 polymer ?
#
loop_
_entity_poly.entity_id
_entity_poly.type
_entity_poly.pdbx_seq_one_letter_code
_entity_poly.pdbx_strand_id
1 'polypeptide(L)'
;MHTKDPTSPPSFRIATSQDPLTIAARNLNQQRFRLIMACVPDGDDLVPDFCTRLAVRLGVSVGVAEAWAEAAFVLRDYPRLVDYFEEGCFTDRHVLRVAQDLFAVAPDDRSVVEEKVLCELTPSRPNQHVMSPRTIHNRIAKILQDIDRDVVPKDEATPAEPCLGVDCRDPEYTTFTLRVPRMEGIEIDKIVRATAKKYDCSQPEAMVRLITGKAEVSVTLNLYHDPANDGAVLGEDHWLNRSAAKTWLQRVTHLSAPGYAECEGYAPTESIKAAVAGRDLHCRFPGCEVPAYKCQYDHVRRYGSGPTSTANLHLLCSKHHNLKTAGSWDVALYPDGHEVWTSHGDGHSVITEAEGPLGRETFAQRNVRKTKALAEYHQAIEERGGGPSY
;
A
#
# COMPACT_ATOMS: atom_id res chain seq x y z
N MET A 1 -30.76 -11.26 -9.80
CA MET A 1 -30.91 -10.44 -11.02
C MET A 1 -30.82 -8.97 -10.61
N HIS A 2 -29.61 -8.45 -10.38
CA HIS A 2 -29.38 -7.03 -10.13
C HIS A 2 -28.71 -6.46 -11.37
N THR A 3 -29.43 -5.58 -12.04
CA THR A 3 -28.99 -4.83 -13.21
C THR A 3 -27.77 -3.99 -12.84
N LYS A 4 -26.62 -4.28 -13.48
CA LYS A 4 -25.45 -3.38 -13.47
C LYS A 4 -25.89 -2.09 -14.14
N ASP A 5 -26.05 -1.03 -13.38
CA ASP A 5 -26.24 0.32 -13.92
C ASP A 5 -24.85 0.93 -14.16
N PRO A 6 -24.38 1.07 -15.42
CA PRO A 6 -23.04 1.55 -15.73
C PRO A 6 -22.84 3.05 -15.45
N THR A 7 -23.82 3.76 -14.88
CA THR A 7 -23.80 5.22 -14.64
C THR A 7 -23.73 5.64 -13.17
N SER A 8 -23.49 4.73 -12.23
CA SER A 8 -23.36 5.11 -10.81
C SER A 8 -22.11 5.97 -10.56
N PRO A 9 -22.21 7.08 -9.80
CA PRO A 9 -21.08 7.97 -9.54
C PRO A 9 -19.97 7.27 -8.72
N PRO A 10 -18.70 7.68 -8.85
CA PRO A 10 -17.61 7.18 -8.04
C PRO A 10 -17.92 7.30 -6.55
N SER A 11 -17.73 6.22 -5.81
CA SER A 11 -18.15 6.13 -4.42
C SER A 11 -17.51 4.94 -3.74
N PHE A 12 -17.21 5.06 -2.44
CA PHE A 12 -16.84 3.89 -1.67
C PHE A 12 -18.06 3.04 -1.35
N ARG A 13 -17.88 1.71 -1.33
CA ARG A 13 -18.95 0.77 -0.92
C ARG A 13 -19.51 1.09 0.47
N ILE A 14 -18.63 1.48 1.38
CA ILE A 14 -18.99 1.86 2.76
C ILE A 14 -19.83 3.15 2.83
N ALA A 15 -19.75 4.01 1.81
CA ALA A 15 -20.49 5.26 1.76
C ALA A 15 -21.93 5.07 1.26
N THR A 16 -22.14 4.09 0.36
CA THR A 16 -23.42 3.90 -0.35
C THR A 16 -24.28 2.77 0.20
N SER A 17 -23.69 1.78 0.90
CA SER A 17 -24.44 0.64 1.42
C SER A 17 -25.42 1.05 2.52
N GLN A 18 -26.66 0.55 2.42
CA GLN A 18 -27.74 0.78 3.40
C GLN A 18 -27.86 -0.37 4.41
N ASP A 19 -26.95 -1.34 4.38
CA ASP A 19 -27.00 -2.43 5.35
C ASP A 19 -26.66 -1.90 6.77
N PRO A 20 -27.33 -2.40 7.83
CA PRO A 20 -27.14 -1.90 9.18
C PRO A 20 -25.69 -1.96 9.69
N LEU A 21 -24.91 -2.94 9.22
CA LEU A 21 -23.52 -3.12 9.64
C LEU A 21 -22.63 -2.02 9.06
N THR A 22 -22.79 -1.69 7.78
CA THR A 22 -22.07 -0.60 7.12
C THR A 22 -22.42 0.76 7.73
N ILE A 23 -23.71 1.02 8.00
CA ILE A 23 -24.14 2.26 8.67
C ILE A 23 -23.49 2.37 10.06
N ALA A 24 -23.51 1.29 10.84
CA ALA A 24 -22.88 1.27 12.15
C ALA A 24 -21.35 1.48 12.07
N ALA A 25 -20.67 0.85 11.11
CA ALA A 25 -19.24 1.02 10.89
C ALA A 25 -18.89 2.47 10.49
N ARG A 26 -19.65 3.08 9.59
CA ARG A 26 -19.48 4.48 9.17
C ARG A 26 -19.69 5.43 10.34
N ASN A 27 -20.75 5.25 11.13
CA ASN A 27 -20.98 6.03 12.34
C ASN A 27 -19.83 5.89 13.35
N LEU A 28 -19.32 4.67 13.54
CA LEU A 28 -18.18 4.43 14.42
C LEU A 28 -16.92 5.16 13.93
N ASN A 29 -16.64 5.12 12.63
CA ASN A 29 -15.53 5.84 12.02
C ASN A 29 -15.65 7.36 12.23
N GLN A 30 -16.83 7.94 12.02
CA GLN A 30 -17.08 9.37 12.26
C GLN A 30 -16.86 9.76 13.73
N GLN A 31 -17.41 8.98 14.66
CA GLN A 31 -17.25 9.24 16.09
C GLN A 31 -15.79 9.07 16.52
N ARG A 32 -15.09 8.07 15.99
CA ARG A 32 -13.66 7.85 16.24
C ARG A 32 -12.83 9.01 15.71
N PHE A 33 -13.09 9.47 14.48
CA PHE A 33 -12.40 10.60 13.89
C PHE A 33 -12.62 11.89 14.69
N ARG A 34 -13.87 12.20 15.07
CA ARG A 34 -14.18 13.33 15.95
C ARG A 34 -13.49 13.23 17.31
N LEU A 35 -13.39 12.03 17.87
CA LEU A 35 -12.63 11.82 19.10
C LEU A 35 -11.14 12.10 18.91
N ILE A 36 -10.54 11.63 17.81
CA ILE A 36 -9.14 11.96 17.46
C ILE A 36 -8.97 13.48 17.36
N MET A 37 -9.81 14.17 16.58
CA MET A 37 -9.75 15.63 16.43
C MET A 37 -10.06 16.41 17.72
N ALA A 38 -10.67 15.79 18.73
CA ALA A 38 -10.83 16.39 20.06
C ALA A 38 -9.57 16.24 20.94
N CYS A 39 -8.56 15.51 20.48
CA CYS A 39 -7.28 15.28 21.18
C CYS A 39 -6.18 16.27 20.76
N VAL A 40 -6.50 17.36 20.03
CA VAL A 40 -5.51 18.36 19.61
C VAL A 40 -4.84 18.98 20.85
N PRO A 41 -3.50 18.89 20.97
CA PRO A 41 -2.76 19.59 22.01
C PRO A 41 -2.53 21.06 21.63
N ASP A 42 -2.28 21.89 22.64
CA ASP A 42 -1.69 23.21 22.44
C ASP A 42 -0.21 23.07 22.07
N GLY A 43 0.33 24.04 21.31
CA GLY A 43 1.71 23.96 20.82
C GLY A 43 2.79 23.90 21.91
N ASP A 44 2.47 24.39 23.11
CA ASP A 44 3.36 24.44 24.27
C ASP A 44 3.12 23.28 25.26
N ASP A 45 2.20 22.35 24.96
CA ASP A 45 1.91 21.21 25.84
C ASP A 45 3.11 20.25 25.96
N LEU A 46 3.39 19.80 27.18
CA LEU A 46 4.38 18.76 27.42
C LEU A 46 3.81 17.39 26.99
N VAL A 47 4.37 16.80 25.92
CA VAL A 47 3.86 15.58 25.27
C VAL A 47 3.60 14.43 26.27
N PRO A 48 4.54 13.99 27.14
CA PRO A 48 4.27 12.90 28.09
C PRO A 48 3.12 13.19 29.06
N ASP A 49 2.99 14.45 29.50
CA ASP A 49 2.00 14.88 30.50
C ASP A 49 0.60 14.98 29.86
N PHE A 50 0.51 15.59 28.67
CA PHE A 50 -0.73 15.63 27.88
C PHE A 50 -1.23 14.22 27.54
N CYS A 51 -0.37 13.37 26.98
CA CYS A 51 -0.75 12.02 26.54
C CYS A 51 -1.16 11.12 27.71
N THR A 52 -0.53 11.25 28.88
CA THR A 52 -0.91 10.47 30.07
C THR A 52 -2.28 10.87 30.61
N ARG A 53 -2.61 12.17 30.66
CA ARG A 53 -3.95 12.63 31.04
C ARG A 53 -5.02 12.13 30.06
N LEU A 54 -4.72 12.19 28.77
CA LEU A 54 -5.63 11.73 27.72
C LEU A 54 -5.86 10.21 27.81
N ALA A 55 -4.79 9.44 28.00
CA ALA A 55 -4.86 7.99 28.17
C ALA A 55 -5.77 7.58 29.34
N VAL A 56 -5.62 8.21 30.50
CA VAL A 56 -6.47 7.97 31.67
C VAL A 56 -7.92 8.36 31.40
N ARG A 57 -8.15 9.55 30.81
CA ARG A 57 -9.51 10.06 30.54
C ARG A 57 -10.27 9.18 29.54
N LEU A 58 -9.59 8.64 28.55
CA LEU A 58 -10.20 7.86 27.46
C LEU A 58 -10.15 6.34 27.68
N GLY A 59 -9.43 5.88 28.71
CA GLY A 59 -9.26 4.45 28.98
C GLY A 59 -8.44 3.72 27.91
N VAL A 60 -7.45 4.39 27.33
CA VAL A 60 -6.56 3.86 26.28
C VAL A 60 -5.12 3.80 26.76
N SER A 61 -4.24 3.11 26.03
CA SER A 61 -2.80 3.15 26.33
C SER A 61 -2.20 4.51 25.98
N VAL A 62 -1.09 4.86 26.64
CA VAL A 62 -0.37 6.12 26.35
C VAL A 62 0.04 6.21 24.87
N GLY A 63 0.49 5.11 24.26
CA GLY A 63 0.84 5.10 22.83
C GLY A 63 -0.35 5.33 21.89
N VAL A 64 -1.57 4.94 22.27
CA VAL A 64 -2.77 5.28 21.48
C VAL A 64 -3.11 6.76 21.65
N ALA A 65 -3.04 7.28 22.88
CA ALA A 65 -3.27 8.69 23.18
C ALA A 65 -2.29 9.61 22.43
N GLU A 66 -1.01 9.23 22.41
CA GLU A 66 0.04 9.93 21.67
C GLU A 66 -0.23 9.94 20.16
N ALA A 67 -0.51 8.77 19.57
CA ALA A 67 -0.84 8.69 18.15
C ALA A 67 -2.07 9.54 17.77
N TRP A 68 -3.10 9.58 18.62
CA TRP A 68 -4.28 10.42 18.38
C TRP A 68 -3.98 11.91 18.51
N ALA A 69 -3.21 12.31 19.53
CA ALA A 69 -2.82 13.70 19.74
C ALA A 69 -1.94 14.23 18.59
N GLU A 70 -0.95 13.45 18.17
CA GLU A 70 -0.08 13.77 17.03
C GLU A 70 -0.91 13.90 15.75
N ALA A 71 -1.78 12.91 15.48
CA ALA A 71 -2.60 12.95 14.27
C ALA A 71 -3.53 14.16 14.24
N ALA A 72 -4.14 14.51 15.37
CA ALA A 72 -5.00 15.68 15.48
C ALA A 72 -4.21 16.99 15.32
N PHE A 73 -3.01 17.07 15.91
CA PHE A 73 -2.12 18.21 15.77
C PHE A 73 -1.70 18.45 14.31
N VAL A 74 -1.40 17.39 13.57
CA VAL A 74 -1.07 17.49 12.14
C VAL A 74 -2.30 17.87 11.32
N LEU A 75 -3.41 17.13 11.47
CA LEU A 75 -4.59 17.28 10.61
C LEU A 75 -5.32 18.61 10.77
N ARG A 76 -5.13 19.33 11.89
CA ARG A 76 -5.68 20.69 12.06
C ARG A 76 -5.19 21.67 10.98
N ASP A 77 -4.03 21.39 10.38
CA ASP A 77 -3.43 22.20 9.32
C ASP A 77 -3.89 21.76 7.91
N TYR A 78 -4.80 20.78 7.83
CA TYR A 78 -5.34 20.20 6.59
C TYR A 78 -6.89 20.15 6.62
N PRO A 79 -7.57 21.30 6.51
CA PRO A 79 -9.01 21.40 6.72
C PRO A 79 -9.85 20.62 5.70
N ARG A 80 -9.41 20.50 4.46
CA ARG A 80 -10.15 19.76 3.42
C ARG A 80 -10.05 18.26 3.65
N LEU A 81 -8.92 17.77 4.16
CA LEU A 81 -8.79 16.38 4.60
C LEU A 81 -9.66 16.09 5.83
N VAL A 82 -9.76 17.04 6.76
CA VAL A 82 -10.65 16.93 7.93
C VAL A 82 -12.09 16.76 7.49
N ASP A 83 -12.59 17.64 6.62
CA ASP A 83 -13.95 17.55 6.06
C ASP A 83 -14.19 16.19 5.39
N TYR A 84 -13.21 15.69 4.65
CA TYR A 84 -13.31 14.42 3.94
C TYR A 84 -13.34 13.21 4.90
N PHE A 85 -12.56 13.23 5.98
CA PHE A 85 -12.58 12.15 6.98
C PHE A 85 -13.87 12.15 7.82
N GLU A 86 -14.52 13.31 8.02
CA GLU A 86 -15.83 13.38 8.67
C GLU A 86 -16.94 12.62 7.91
N GLU A 87 -16.74 12.31 6.63
CA GLU A 87 -17.67 11.47 5.87
C GLU A 87 -17.74 10.04 6.41
N GLY A 88 -16.75 9.56 7.19
CA GLY A 88 -16.79 8.26 7.89
C GLY A 88 -16.35 7.06 7.06
N CYS A 89 -15.80 7.29 5.86
CA CYS A 89 -15.33 6.20 5.00
C CYS A 89 -14.04 5.55 5.52
N PHE A 90 -13.23 6.30 6.26
CA PHE A 90 -11.89 5.87 6.71
C PHE A 90 -11.90 5.49 8.19
N THR A 91 -11.18 4.43 8.53
CA THR A 91 -10.96 4.05 9.95
C THR A 91 -9.86 4.89 10.58
N ASP A 92 -9.72 4.84 11.90
CA ASP A 92 -8.60 5.43 12.65
C ASP A 92 -7.22 5.06 12.07
N ARG A 93 -6.96 3.79 11.75
CA ARG A 93 -5.69 3.38 11.12
C ARG A 93 -5.36 4.13 9.82
N HIS A 94 -6.38 4.50 9.03
CA HIS A 94 -6.15 5.27 7.81
C HIS A 94 -5.82 6.72 8.15
N VAL A 95 -6.59 7.33 9.05
CA VAL A 95 -6.39 8.71 9.52
C VAL A 95 -5.00 8.89 10.14
N LEU A 96 -4.62 7.99 11.06
CA LEU A 96 -3.31 8.00 11.71
C LEU A 96 -2.18 7.83 10.71
N ARG A 97 -2.36 6.97 9.70
CA ARG A 97 -1.37 6.81 8.63
C ARG A 97 -1.17 8.09 7.85
N VAL A 98 -2.25 8.72 7.39
CA VAL A 98 -2.18 9.98 6.63
C VAL A 98 -1.50 11.06 7.45
N ALA A 99 -1.88 11.21 8.73
CA ALA A 99 -1.26 12.20 9.59
C ALA A 99 0.24 11.96 9.81
N GLN A 100 0.65 10.70 10.03
CA GLN A 100 2.06 10.34 10.15
C GLN A 100 2.85 10.70 8.89
N ASP A 101 2.29 10.44 7.70
CA ASP A 101 2.98 10.72 6.43
C ASP A 101 3.04 12.23 6.14
N LEU A 102 2.11 13.04 6.68
CA LEU A 102 2.05 14.49 6.50
C LEU A 102 2.79 15.29 7.58
N PHE A 103 3.26 14.64 8.66
CA PHE A 103 3.87 15.29 9.82
C PHE A 103 5.00 16.24 9.46
N ALA A 104 5.85 15.85 8.50
CA ALA A 104 7.06 16.59 8.12
C ALA A 104 6.87 17.61 6.98
N VAL A 105 5.63 17.84 6.52
CA VAL A 105 5.36 18.74 5.39
C VAL A 105 5.48 20.20 5.83
N ALA A 106 6.31 20.97 5.11
CA ALA A 106 6.52 22.39 5.36
C ALA A 106 5.23 23.20 5.19
N PRO A 107 4.98 24.25 6.00
CA PRO A 107 3.76 25.05 5.94
C PRO A 107 3.39 25.57 4.55
N ASP A 108 4.38 25.99 3.76
CA ASP A 108 4.19 26.56 2.42
C ASP A 108 3.69 25.51 1.40
N ASP A 109 4.01 24.23 1.61
CA ASP A 109 3.65 23.14 0.70
C ASP A 109 2.30 22.48 1.03
N ARG A 110 1.76 22.74 2.23
CA ARG A 110 0.60 22.01 2.78
C ARG A 110 -0.61 22.04 1.86
N SER A 111 -0.94 23.19 1.28
CA SER A 111 -2.11 23.33 0.41
C SER A 111 -2.00 22.49 -0.87
N VAL A 112 -0.82 22.46 -1.47
CA VAL A 112 -0.53 21.68 -2.69
C VAL A 112 -0.49 20.18 -2.37
N VAL A 113 0.13 19.81 -1.25
CA VAL A 113 0.13 18.41 -0.78
C VAL A 113 -1.29 17.94 -0.49
N GLU A 114 -2.08 18.73 0.24
CA GLU A 114 -3.45 18.40 0.61
C GLU A 114 -4.33 18.10 -0.61
N GLU A 115 -4.25 18.96 -1.64
CA GLU A 115 -5.00 18.77 -2.88
C GLU A 115 -4.64 17.45 -3.58
N LYS A 116 -3.35 17.15 -3.68
CA LYS A 116 -2.88 15.89 -4.29
C LYS A 116 -3.29 14.68 -3.48
N VAL A 117 -3.17 14.74 -2.15
CA VAL A 117 -3.58 13.63 -1.27
C VAL A 117 -5.08 13.38 -1.37
N LEU A 118 -5.91 14.43 -1.38
CA LEU A 118 -7.36 14.29 -1.58
C LEU A 118 -7.70 13.63 -2.92
N CYS A 119 -7.02 14.04 -4.00
CA CYS A 119 -7.20 13.42 -5.31
C CYS A 119 -6.90 11.92 -5.27
N GLU A 120 -5.86 11.50 -4.55
CA GLU A 120 -5.52 10.08 -4.40
C GLU A 120 -6.51 9.33 -3.51
N LEU A 121 -7.02 9.94 -2.43
CA LEU A 121 -7.95 9.31 -1.49
C LEU A 121 -9.41 9.27 -2.00
N THR A 122 -9.73 9.94 -3.09
CA THR A 122 -11.07 9.98 -3.68
C THR A 122 -11.34 8.72 -4.53
N PRO A 123 -12.50 8.05 -4.38
CA PRO A 123 -12.82 6.87 -5.21
C PRO A 123 -12.92 7.27 -6.68
N SER A 124 -12.39 6.43 -7.56
CA SER A 124 -12.47 6.62 -9.02
C SER A 124 -13.58 5.79 -9.67
N ARG A 125 -14.13 4.80 -8.94
CA ARG A 125 -15.20 3.90 -9.39
C ARG A 125 -16.35 3.80 -8.39
N PRO A 126 -17.57 3.45 -8.84
CA PRO A 126 -18.69 3.18 -7.94
C PRO A 126 -18.42 1.92 -7.10
N ASN A 127 -18.88 1.91 -5.85
CA ASN A 127 -18.69 0.80 -4.90
C ASN A 127 -17.23 0.34 -4.73
N GLN A 128 -16.28 1.27 -4.86
CA GLN A 128 -14.86 1.01 -4.65
C GLN A 128 -14.59 0.67 -3.18
N HIS A 129 -13.63 -0.22 -2.92
CA HIS A 129 -13.12 -0.42 -1.58
C HIS A 129 -12.15 0.70 -1.19
N VAL A 130 -12.18 1.11 0.08
CA VAL A 130 -11.22 2.07 0.64
C VAL A 130 -9.82 1.49 0.53
N MET A 131 -8.87 2.28 0.02
CA MET A 131 -7.48 1.84 -0.13
C MET A 131 -6.84 1.48 1.20
N SER A 132 -5.91 0.55 1.17
CA SER A 132 -5.20 0.15 2.36
C SER A 132 -4.32 1.27 2.95
N PRO A 133 -4.11 1.34 4.27
CA PRO A 133 -3.12 2.24 4.87
C PRO A 133 -1.73 2.12 4.24
N ARG A 134 -1.30 0.92 3.81
CA ARG A 134 -0.04 0.77 3.07
C ARG A 134 -0.05 1.53 1.74
N THR A 135 -1.12 1.41 0.96
CA THR A 135 -1.19 2.09 -0.34
C THR A 135 -1.34 3.59 -0.19
N ILE A 136 -2.06 4.06 0.82
CA ILE A 136 -2.09 5.47 1.20
C ILE A 136 -0.67 5.98 1.45
N HIS A 137 0.10 5.30 2.31
CA HIS A 137 1.50 5.64 2.56
C HIS A 137 2.32 5.74 1.28
N ASN A 138 2.24 4.69 0.45
CA ASN A 138 2.99 4.62 -0.78
C ASN A 138 2.65 5.75 -1.77
N ARG A 139 1.39 6.20 -1.80
CA ARG A 139 0.94 7.31 -2.65
C ARG A 139 1.37 8.66 -2.09
N ILE A 140 1.23 8.88 -0.78
CA ILE A 140 1.69 10.13 -0.14
C ILE A 140 3.21 10.27 -0.25
N ALA A 141 3.98 9.21 0.03
CA ALA A 141 5.42 9.22 -0.11
C ALA A 141 5.87 9.63 -1.52
N LYS A 142 5.18 9.15 -2.56
CA LYS A 142 5.42 9.55 -3.95
C LYS A 142 5.09 11.04 -4.19
N ILE A 143 3.96 11.53 -3.66
CA ILE A 143 3.60 12.96 -3.75
C ILE A 143 4.68 13.85 -3.14
N LEU A 144 5.18 13.46 -1.96
CA LEU A 144 6.20 14.23 -1.25
C LEU A 144 7.53 14.22 -1.99
N GLN A 145 7.94 13.08 -2.57
CA GLN A 145 9.12 12.99 -3.43
C GLN A 145 9.04 13.91 -4.65
N ASP A 146 7.84 14.11 -5.22
CA ASP A 146 7.63 14.97 -6.40
C ASP A 146 7.66 16.48 -6.06
N ILE A 147 7.33 16.85 -4.81
CA ILE A 147 7.26 18.26 -4.34
C ILE A 147 8.62 18.71 -3.81
N ASP A 148 9.31 17.81 -3.13
CA ASP A 148 10.62 18.07 -2.55
C ASP A 148 11.70 18.14 -3.65
N ARG A 149 11.85 19.33 -4.24
CA ARG A 149 12.80 19.58 -5.32
C ARG A 149 14.25 19.70 -4.88
N ASP A 150 14.59 19.83 -3.59
CA ASP A 150 16.00 19.80 -3.13
C ASP A 150 16.21 19.88 -1.59
N VAL A 151 15.27 19.45 -0.75
CA VAL A 151 15.49 19.40 0.70
C VAL A 151 14.83 18.16 1.28
N VAL A 152 15.42 17.00 0.99
CA VAL A 152 15.18 15.78 1.78
C VAL A 152 15.35 16.18 3.25
N PRO A 153 14.29 16.19 4.07
CA PRO A 153 14.50 16.20 5.50
C PRO A 153 15.38 15.00 5.75
N LYS A 154 16.59 15.21 6.28
CA LYS A 154 17.38 14.09 6.75
C LYS A 154 16.42 13.24 7.57
N ASP A 155 16.33 11.95 7.25
CA ASP A 155 15.85 10.92 8.16
C ASP A 155 16.72 11.00 9.44
N GLU A 156 16.51 12.02 10.27
CA GLU A 156 17.04 12.19 11.62
C GLU A 156 16.00 11.72 12.65
N ALA A 157 14.92 11.05 12.21
CA ALA A 157 14.53 9.86 12.93
C ALA A 157 15.64 8.84 12.67
N THR A 158 16.70 8.84 13.50
CA THR A 158 17.79 7.87 13.42
C THR A 158 17.19 6.52 13.08
N PRO A 159 17.35 6.00 11.85
CA PRO A 159 16.73 4.72 11.49
C PRO A 159 17.28 3.74 12.51
N ALA A 160 16.39 3.17 13.33
CA ALA A 160 16.80 2.42 14.50
C ALA A 160 17.87 1.42 14.08
N GLU A 161 19.09 1.58 14.62
CA GLU A 161 20.27 0.92 14.08
C GLU A 161 20.00 -0.59 13.94
N PRO A 162 20.45 -1.22 12.84
CA PRO A 162 20.34 -2.66 12.69
C PRO A 162 20.91 -3.34 13.94
N CYS A 163 20.14 -4.21 14.56
CA CYS A 163 20.52 -4.81 15.83
C CYS A 163 20.13 -6.27 15.91
N LEU A 164 20.93 -7.02 16.66
CA LEU A 164 20.69 -8.41 17.02
C LEU A 164 20.61 -8.51 18.54
N GLY A 165 19.42 -8.82 19.05
CA GLY A 165 19.20 -9.18 20.44
C GLY A 165 19.25 -10.69 20.61
N VAL A 166 19.91 -11.15 21.68
CA VAL A 166 19.94 -12.57 22.07
C VAL A 166 19.42 -12.67 23.51
N ASP A 167 18.31 -13.37 23.69
CA ASP A 167 17.71 -13.64 25.00
C ASP A 167 17.88 -15.12 25.35
N CYS A 168 18.71 -15.39 26.36
CA CYS A 168 19.04 -16.71 26.87
C CYS A 168 18.52 -16.94 28.30
N ARG A 169 17.50 -16.20 28.73
CA ARG A 169 16.91 -16.35 30.08
C ARG A 169 16.06 -17.61 30.22
N ASP A 170 15.51 -18.10 29.12
CA ASP A 170 14.83 -19.39 29.07
C ASP A 170 15.88 -20.52 29.07
N PRO A 171 15.76 -21.54 29.95
CA PRO A 171 16.75 -22.61 30.06
C PRO A 171 16.71 -23.61 28.90
N GLU A 172 15.61 -23.68 28.15
CA GLU A 172 15.44 -24.61 27.02
C GLU A 172 15.58 -23.91 25.67
N TYR A 173 15.33 -22.59 25.60
CA TYR A 173 15.30 -21.84 24.35
C TYR A 173 16.18 -20.58 24.38
N THR A 174 16.77 -20.25 23.23
CA THR A 174 17.40 -18.95 23.00
C THR A 174 16.60 -18.21 21.93
N THR A 175 16.15 -16.99 22.25
CA THR A 175 15.39 -16.15 21.31
C THR A 175 16.31 -15.13 20.66
N PHE A 176 16.33 -15.12 19.33
CA PHE A 176 17.02 -14.10 18.54
C PHE A 176 16.02 -13.07 18.03
N THR A 177 16.28 -11.79 18.26
CA THR A 177 15.51 -10.68 17.68
C THR A 177 16.41 -9.91 16.72
N LEU A 178 16.00 -9.81 15.45
CA LEU A 178 16.75 -9.12 14.41
C LEU A 178 15.96 -7.93 13.89
N ARG A 179 16.60 -6.76 13.85
CA ARG A 179 16.13 -5.58 13.13
C ARG A 179 17.09 -5.24 12.01
N VAL A 180 16.57 -5.13 10.80
CA VAL A 180 17.31 -4.80 9.57
C VAL A 180 16.46 -3.87 8.72
N PRO A 181 17.04 -3.17 7.72
CA PRO A 181 16.24 -2.36 6.82
C PRO A 181 15.26 -3.22 6.02
N ARG A 182 14.20 -2.57 5.50
CA ARG A 182 12.98 -3.25 5.03
C ARG A 182 13.28 -4.28 3.93
N MET A 183 14.10 -3.93 2.96
CA MET A 183 14.38 -4.81 1.81
C MET A 183 15.21 -6.04 2.20
N GLU A 184 16.18 -5.88 3.09
CA GLU A 184 16.99 -6.94 3.66
C GLU A 184 16.09 -7.89 4.48
N GLY A 185 15.13 -7.35 5.23
CA GLY A 185 14.14 -8.15 5.94
C GLY A 185 13.25 -8.98 4.99
N ILE A 186 12.86 -8.42 3.84
CA ILE A 186 12.09 -9.14 2.82
C ILE A 186 12.95 -10.24 2.16
N GLU A 187 14.20 -9.93 1.84
CA GLU A 187 15.19 -10.89 1.32
C GLU A 187 15.32 -12.09 2.27
N ILE A 188 15.56 -11.83 3.56
CA ILE A 188 15.69 -12.86 4.60
C ILE A 188 14.41 -13.70 4.71
N ASP A 189 13.23 -13.07 4.80
CA ASP A 189 11.95 -13.80 4.89
C ASP A 189 11.73 -14.71 3.67
N LYS A 190 12.06 -14.24 2.46
CA LYS A 190 11.99 -15.07 1.24
C LYS A 190 12.96 -16.24 1.30
N ILE A 191 14.23 -16.02 1.66
CA ILE A 191 15.24 -17.09 1.74
C ILE A 191 14.83 -18.15 2.76
N VAL A 192 14.35 -17.73 3.94
CA VAL A 192 13.89 -18.65 5.00
C VAL A 192 12.71 -19.48 4.53
N ARG A 193 11.69 -18.86 3.92
CA ARG A 193 10.52 -19.59 3.37
C ARG A 193 10.90 -20.56 2.26
N ALA A 194 11.76 -20.12 1.33
CA ALA A 194 12.22 -20.95 0.23
C ALA A 194 13.06 -22.13 0.75
N THR A 195 13.87 -21.92 1.78
CA THR A 195 14.63 -22.96 2.47
C THR A 195 13.70 -23.94 3.19
N ALA A 196 12.75 -23.45 3.97
CA ALA A 196 11.75 -24.28 4.65
C ALA A 196 11.03 -25.20 3.66
N LYS A 197 10.64 -24.67 2.50
CA LYS A 197 10.03 -25.46 1.42
C LYS A 197 11.00 -26.46 0.79
N LYS A 198 12.24 -26.06 0.48
CA LYS A 198 13.24 -26.92 -0.18
C LYS A 198 13.65 -28.12 0.69
N TYR A 199 13.74 -27.90 2.00
CA TYR A 199 14.19 -28.91 2.96
C TYR A 199 13.05 -29.54 3.76
N ASP A 200 11.80 -29.23 3.41
CA ASP A 200 10.57 -29.71 4.08
C ASP A 200 10.65 -29.59 5.61
N CYS A 201 10.95 -28.39 6.09
CA CYS A 201 11.16 -28.12 7.52
C CYS A 201 10.46 -26.85 7.98
N SER A 202 10.43 -26.64 9.30
CA SER A 202 9.90 -25.42 9.88
C SER A 202 10.76 -24.19 9.52
N GLN A 203 10.16 -22.99 9.51
CA GLN A 203 10.93 -21.76 9.26
C GLN A 203 12.08 -21.53 10.28
N PRO A 204 11.90 -21.81 11.59
CA PRO A 204 13.01 -21.78 12.54
C PRO A 204 14.14 -22.75 12.18
N GLU A 205 13.84 -24.00 11.81
CA GLU A 205 14.86 -24.96 11.35
C GLU A 205 15.56 -24.50 10.08
N ALA A 206 14.82 -23.92 9.13
CA ALA A 206 15.36 -23.35 7.91
C ALA A 206 16.34 -22.21 8.21
N MET A 207 15.99 -21.32 9.15
CA MET A 207 16.88 -20.25 9.62
C MET A 207 18.17 -20.82 10.23
N VAL A 208 18.06 -21.83 11.11
CA VAL A 208 19.23 -22.49 11.70
C VAL A 208 20.11 -23.13 10.62
N ARG A 209 19.52 -23.79 9.63
CA ARG A 209 20.26 -24.37 8.50
C ARG A 209 21.01 -23.32 7.68
N LEU A 210 20.40 -22.16 7.43
CA LEU A 210 21.04 -21.05 6.71
C LEU A 210 22.22 -20.49 7.49
N ILE A 211 22.03 -20.15 8.77
CA ILE A 211 23.06 -19.55 9.62
C ILE A 211 24.23 -20.53 9.86
N THR A 212 23.95 -21.83 9.95
CA THR A 212 24.98 -22.87 10.12
C THR A 212 25.63 -23.32 8.81
N GLY A 213 25.33 -22.68 7.68
CA GLY A 213 25.91 -23.00 6.37
C GLY A 213 25.47 -24.36 5.80
N LYS A 214 24.36 -24.91 6.29
CA LYS A 214 23.79 -26.22 5.87
C LYS A 214 22.70 -26.12 4.82
N ALA A 215 22.43 -24.92 4.32
CA ALA A 215 21.46 -24.67 3.26
C ALA A 215 21.96 -23.61 2.30
N GLU A 216 21.72 -23.84 1.01
CA GLU A 216 21.96 -22.87 -0.05
C GLU A 216 20.67 -22.72 -0.87
N VAL A 217 20.18 -21.50 -0.94
CA VAL A 217 18.94 -21.14 -1.63
C VAL A 217 19.10 -19.74 -2.22
N SER A 218 18.69 -19.59 -3.48
CA SER A 218 18.52 -18.29 -4.12
C SER A 218 17.05 -17.91 -4.16
N VAL A 219 16.78 -16.61 -4.11
CA VAL A 219 15.43 -16.05 -4.24
C VAL A 219 15.46 -14.88 -5.21
N THR A 220 14.33 -14.63 -5.85
CA THR A 220 14.13 -13.47 -6.72
C THR A 220 13.53 -12.32 -5.92
N LEU A 221 14.14 -11.14 -6.04
CA LEU A 221 13.58 -9.87 -5.59
C LEU A 221 13.26 -8.99 -6.81
N ASN A 222 12.07 -8.40 -6.83
CA ASN A 222 11.56 -7.55 -7.89
C ASN A 222 11.70 -6.08 -7.47
N LEU A 223 12.37 -5.31 -8.33
CA LEU A 223 12.41 -3.86 -8.27
C LEU A 223 11.61 -3.31 -9.47
N TYR A 224 10.76 -2.32 -9.22
CA TYR A 224 9.98 -1.64 -10.25
C TYR A 224 10.44 -0.20 -10.32
N HIS A 225 10.75 0.25 -11.53
CA HIS A 225 11.23 1.60 -11.78
C HIS A 225 10.57 2.10 -13.07
N ASP A 226 9.98 3.29 -13.00
CA ASP A 226 9.48 4.01 -14.17
C ASP A 226 10.62 4.89 -14.71
N PRO A 227 11.22 4.57 -15.87
CA PRO A 227 12.33 5.35 -16.41
C PRO A 227 11.93 6.79 -16.79
N ALA A 228 10.64 7.10 -16.86
CA ALA A 228 10.13 8.45 -17.10
C ALA A 228 9.92 9.26 -15.80
N ASN A 229 10.05 8.64 -14.61
CA ASN A 229 9.79 9.29 -13.32
C ASN A 229 11.04 9.24 -12.43
N ASP A 230 11.55 10.42 -12.07
CA ASP A 230 12.88 10.78 -11.55
C ASP A 230 13.44 9.93 -10.37
N GLY A 231 13.75 8.65 -10.62
CA GLY A 231 14.50 7.79 -9.69
C GLY A 231 13.70 7.08 -8.61
N ALA A 232 12.36 7.17 -8.59
CA ALA A 232 11.53 6.39 -7.67
C ALA A 232 11.61 4.89 -8.01
N VAL A 233 11.99 4.07 -7.03
CA VAL A 233 12.09 2.61 -7.17
C VAL A 233 11.23 1.96 -6.10
N LEU A 234 10.30 1.10 -6.50
CA LEU A 234 9.58 0.22 -5.59
C LEU A 234 10.32 -1.12 -5.50
N GLY A 235 10.78 -1.49 -4.32
CA GLY A 235 11.28 -2.84 -4.06
C GLY A 235 10.23 -3.70 -3.36
N GLU A 236 9.77 -4.76 -4.03
CA GLU A 236 8.73 -5.69 -3.56
C GLU A 236 7.40 -5.05 -3.15
N ASP A 237 7.37 -4.38 -1.98
CA ASP A 237 6.21 -3.69 -1.41
C ASP A 237 6.51 -2.29 -0.84
N HIS A 238 7.75 -1.79 -1.02
CA HIS A 238 8.24 -0.58 -0.35
C HIS A 238 8.95 0.36 -1.31
N TRP A 239 8.60 1.66 -1.27
CA TRP A 239 9.31 2.68 -2.04
C TRP A 239 10.65 2.98 -1.40
N LEU A 240 11.72 2.84 -2.17
CA LEU A 240 13.08 3.03 -1.71
C LEU A 240 13.44 4.51 -1.78
N ASN A 241 14.12 5.02 -0.76
CA ASN A 241 14.80 6.30 -0.85
C ASN A 241 15.96 6.22 -1.87
N ARG A 242 16.50 7.36 -2.31
CA ARG A 242 17.52 7.41 -3.38
C ARG A 242 18.76 6.56 -3.06
N SER A 243 19.22 6.55 -1.81
CA SER A 243 20.41 5.79 -1.39
C SER A 243 20.17 4.28 -1.45
N ALA A 244 19.05 3.82 -0.88
CA ALA A 244 18.63 2.43 -0.95
C ALA A 244 18.37 2.01 -2.40
N ALA A 245 17.68 2.83 -3.19
CA ALA A 245 17.44 2.59 -4.60
C ALA A 245 18.76 2.39 -5.37
N LYS A 246 19.76 3.27 -5.18
CA LYS A 246 21.08 3.13 -5.80
C LYS A 246 21.76 1.80 -5.43
N THR A 247 21.76 1.43 -4.16
CA THR A 247 22.34 0.18 -3.67
C THR A 247 21.64 -1.05 -4.24
N TRP A 248 20.30 -1.07 -4.23
CA TRP A 248 19.52 -2.20 -4.70
C TRP A 248 19.52 -2.32 -6.23
N LEU A 249 19.54 -1.21 -6.98
CA LEU A 249 19.66 -1.21 -8.43
C LEU A 249 21.01 -1.80 -8.89
N GLN A 250 22.09 -1.62 -8.14
CA GLN A 250 23.40 -2.24 -8.45
C GLN A 250 23.39 -3.77 -8.32
N ARG A 251 22.41 -4.34 -7.60
CA ARG A 251 22.25 -5.80 -7.44
C ARG A 251 21.39 -6.44 -8.55
N VAL A 252 20.86 -5.64 -9.48
CA VAL A 252 19.98 -6.13 -10.54
C VAL A 252 20.76 -7.02 -11.51
N THR A 253 20.27 -8.24 -11.70
CA THR A 253 20.85 -9.23 -12.62
C THR A 253 20.04 -9.40 -13.90
N HIS A 254 18.75 -9.05 -13.89
CA HIS A 254 17.84 -9.23 -15.01
C HIS A 254 16.92 -8.01 -15.14
N LEU A 255 16.71 -7.57 -16.37
CA LEU A 255 15.76 -6.51 -16.72
C LEU A 255 14.63 -7.09 -17.56
N SER A 256 13.41 -6.66 -17.30
CA SER A 256 12.22 -7.07 -18.05
C SER A 256 11.26 -5.90 -18.18
N ALA A 257 10.70 -5.72 -19.37
CA ALA A 257 9.57 -4.82 -19.59
C ALA A 257 8.28 -5.58 -19.23
N PRO A 258 7.55 -5.15 -18.19
CA PRO A 258 6.31 -5.81 -17.82
C PRO A 258 5.26 -5.64 -18.92
N GLY A 259 4.50 -6.70 -19.19
CA GLY A 259 3.49 -6.71 -20.24
C GLY A 259 2.61 -7.95 -20.17
N TYR A 260 1.73 -8.10 -21.15
CA TYR A 260 0.94 -9.32 -21.26
C TYR A 260 1.85 -10.51 -21.57
N ALA A 261 1.74 -11.54 -20.74
CA ALA A 261 2.40 -12.82 -20.94
C ALA A 261 1.47 -13.96 -20.50
N GLU A 262 1.64 -15.12 -21.14
CA GLU A 262 0.97 -16.37 -20.84
C GLU A 262 1.92 -17.56 -20.96
N CYS A 263 1.59 -18.67 -20.29
CA CYS A 263 2.31 -19.93 -20.41
C CYS A 263 1.34 -21.12 -20.36
N GLU A 264 1.75 -22.24 -20.95
CA GLU A 264 0.92 -23.46 -21.02
C GLU A 264 0.80 -24.18 -19.66
N GLY A 265 1.79 -24.06 -18.78
CA GLY A 265 1.81 -24.76 -17.49
C GLY A 265 0.93 -24.11 -16.42
N TYR A 266 0.55 -24.91 -15.41
CA TYR A 266 -0.17 -24.40 -14.22
C TYR A 266 0.65 -23.38 -13.43
N ALA A 267 1.96 -23.64 -13.27
CA ALA A 267 2.86 -22.76 -12.53
C ALA A 267 3.27 -21.56 -13.42
N PRO A 268 3.04 -20.31 -12.98
CA PRO A 268 3.46 -19.14 -13.74
C PRO A 268 4.99 -19.01 -13.79
N THR A 269 5.49 -18.47 -14.90
CA THR A 269 6.91 -18.10 -15.04
C THR A 269 7.28 -16.92 -14.14
N GLU A 270 8.56 -16.71 -13.87
CA GLU A 270 9.02 -15.58 -13.04
C GLU A 270 8.65 -14.22 -13.64
N SER A 271 8.63 -14.08 -14.97
CA SER A 271 8.19 -12.85 -15.63
C SER A 271 6.69 -12.57 -15.43
N ILE A 272 5.84 -13.60 -15.52
CA ILE A 272 4.41 -13.48 -15.21
C ILE A 272 4.22 -13.12 -13.73
N LYS A 273 4.96 -13.77 -12.82
CA LYS A 273 4.91 -13.48 -11.39
C LYS A 273 5.30 -12.03 -11.09
N ALA A 274 6.41 -11.54 -11.63
CA ALA A 274 6.84 -10.16 -11.45
C ALA A 274 5.81 -9.16 -12.00
N ALA A 275 5.22 -9.41 -13.17
CA ALA A 275 4.18 -8.54 -13.72
C ALA A 275 2.92 -8.50 -12.85
N VAL A 276 2.44 -9.66 -12.37
CA VAL A 276 1.26 -9.74 -11.48
C VAL A 276 1.57 -9.11 -10.12
N ALA A 277 2.76 -9.38 -9.55
CA ALA A 277 3.20 -8.79 -8.29
C ALA A 277 3.28 -7.26 -8.35
N GLY A 278 3.87 -6.72 -9.40
CA GLY A 278 3.98 -5.28 -9.61
C GLY A 278 2.66 -4.61 -9.99
N ARG A 279 1.69 -5.36 -10.54
CA ARG A 279 0.33 -4.85 -10.77
C ARG A 279 -0.44 -4.79 -9.46
N ASP A 280 -0.41 -5.87 -8.69
CA ASP A 280 -1.32 -6.09 -7.56
C ASP A 280 -0.82 -5.51 -6.23
N LEU A 281 0.51 -5.47 -6.02
CA LEU A 281 1.24 -5.04 -4.81
C LEU A 281 1.00 -5.88 -3.53
N HIS A 282 -0.23 -6.32 -3.32
CA HIS A 282 -0.66 -7.12 -2.18
C HIS A 282 -1.87 -7.99 -2.57
N CYS A 283 -2.36 -8.77 -1.61
CA CYS A 283 -3.59 -9.54 -1.75
C CYS A 283 -4.74 -8.66 -2.27
N ARG A 284 -5.44 -9.14 -3.31
CA ARG A 284 -6.48 -8.42 -4.04
C ARG A 284 -7.88 -8.48 -3.42
N PHE A 285 -8.06 -9.36 -2.44
CA PHE A 285 -9.28 -9.41 -1.63
C PHE A 285 -9.48 -8.08 -0.88
N PRO A 286 -10.73 -7.55 -0.80
CA PRO A 286 -11.01 -6.27 -0.14
C PRO A 286 -10.36 -6.14 1.25
N GLY A 287 -9.49 -5.15 1.41
CA GLY A 287 -8.92 -4.73 2.69
C GLY A 287 -7.71 -5.51 3.16
N CYS A 288 -7.22 -6.45 2.34
CA CYS A 288 -6.09 -7.28 2.73
C CYS A 288 -4.73 -6.67 2.34
N GLU A 289 -3.90 -6.36 3.32
CA GLU A 289 -2.57 -5.77 3.13
C GLU A 289 -1.42 -6.80 3.09
N VAL A 290 -1.71 -8.10 2.94
CA VAL A 290 -0.65 -9.11 2.87
C VAL A 290 0.18 -8.85 1.61
N PRO A 291 1.48 -8.57 1.72
CA PRO A 291 2.29 -8.14 0.57
C PRO A 291 2.39 -9.22 -0.49
N ALA A 292 2.66 -8.82 -1.73
CA ALA A 292 2.72 -9.70 -2.89
C ALA A 292 3.62 -10.92 -2.67
N TYR A 293 4.80 -10.72 -2.07
CA TYR A 293 5.76 -11.79 -1.82
C TYR A 293 5.30 -12.84 -0.79
N LYS A 294 4.21 -12.59 -0.07
CA LYS A 294 3.54 -13.53 0.85
C LYS A 294 2.22 -14.08 0.28
N CYS A 295 1.87 -13.71 -0.95
CA CYS A 295 0.67 -14.15 -1.63
C CYS A 295 0.94 -15.34 -2.58
N GLN A 296 -0.14 -16.03 -2.91
CA GLN A 296 -0.22 -17.05 -3.95
C GLN A 296 -0.69 -16.39 -5.25
N TYR A 297 -0.20 -16.90 -6.38
CA TYR A 297 -0.66 -16.52 -7.71
C TYR A 297 -1.83 -17.44 -8.07
N ASP A 298 -3.04 -16.90 -8.01
CA ASP A 298 -4.26 -17.67 -8.17
C ASP A 298 -4.96 -17.34 -9.49
N HIS A 299 -5.57 -18.34 -10.11
CA HIS A 299 -6.30 -18.19 -11.37
C HIS A 299 -7.72 -17.70 -11.10
N VAL A 300 -8.07 -16.54 -11.64
CA VAL A 300 -9.44 -16.01 -11.59
C VAL A 300 -10.39 -16.94 -12.35
N ARG A 301 -10.06 -17.27 -13.61
CA ARG A 301 -10.66 -18.40 -14.33
C ARG A 301 -9.77 -19.61 -14.10
N ARG A 302 -10.29 -20.62 -13.40
CA ARG A 302 -9.58 -21.84 -13.03
C ARG A 302 -8.76 -22.40 -14.21
N TYR A 303 -7.56 -22.88 -13.91
CA TYR A 303 -6.69 -23.53 -14.89
C TYR A 303 -7.44 -24.67 -15.63
N GLY A 304 -7.20 -24.79 -16.93
CA GLY A 304 -7.95 -25.66 -17.84
C GLY A 304 -9.22 -25.01 -18.43
N SER A 305 -9.77 -23.99 -17.78
CA SER A 305 -10.83 -23.12 -18.33
C SER A 305 -10.33 -21.72 -18.72
N GLY A 306 -9.07 -21.40 -18.41
CA GLY A 306 -8.36 -20.20 -18.84
C GLY A 306 -6.84 -20.40 -18.77
N PRO A 307 -6.06 -19.56 -19.49
CA PRO A 307 -4.61 -19.70 -19.53
C PRO A 307 -3.97 -19.23 -18.22
N THR A 308 -2.78 -19.75 -17.90
CA THR A 308 -1.89 -19.15 -16.90
C THR A 308 -1.30 -17.89 -17.52
N SER A 309 -1.88 -16.74 -17.23
CA SER A 309 -1.48 -15.47 -17.85
C SER A 309 -1.56 -14.32 -16.86
N THR A 310 -0.81 -13.26 -17.14
CA THR A 310 -0.91 -11.98 -16.44
C THR A 310 -2.34 -11.44 -16.38
N ALA A 311 -3.18 -11.70 -17.39
CA ALA A 311 -4.58 -11.25 -17.41
C ALA A 311 -5.58 -12.16 -16.68
N ASN A 312 -5.15 -13.36 -16.26
CA ASN A 312 -6.01 -14.34 -15.58
C ASN A 312 -5.52 -14.66 -14.15
N LEU A 313 -4.33 -14.22 -13.76
CA LEU A 313 -3.79 -14.39 -12.42
C LEU A 313 -4.00 -13.15 -11.57
N HIS A 314 -4.16 -13.37 -10.27
CA HIS A 314 -4.14 -12.32 -9.24
C HIS A 314 -3.46 -12.81 -7.96
N LEU A 315 -3.17 -11.89 -7.05
CA LEU A 315 -2.59 -12.23 -5.75
C LEU A 315 -3.64 -12.45 -4.67
N LEU A 316 -3.57 -13.59 -3.99
CA LEU A 316 -4.32 -13.84 -2.75
C LEU A 316 -3.42 -14.38 -1.65
N CYS A 317 -3.60 -13.91 -0.42
CA CYS A 317 -3.03 -14.60 0.73
C CYS A 317 -3.74 -15.95 0.95
N SER A 318 -3.06 -16.89 1.62
CA SER A 318 -3.60 -18.24 1.87
C SER A 318 -5.03 -18.24 2.44
N LYS A 319 -5.32 -17.31 3.36
CA LYS A 319 -6.67 -17.13 3.94
C LYS A 319 -7.72 -16.84 2.86
N HIS A 320 -7.50 -15.83 2.01
CA HIS A 320 -8.50 -15.41 1.02
C HIS A 320 -8.55 -16.32 -0.20
N HIS A 321 -7.42 -16.95 -0.56
CA HIS A 321 -7.41 -18.05 -1.53
C HIS A 321 -8.35 -19.18 -1.11
N ASN A 322 -8.32 -19.56 0.17
CA ASN A 322 -9.20 -20.61 0.70
C ASN A 322 -10.69 -20.20 0.67
N LEU A 323 -11.02 -18.93 0.95
CA LEU A 323 -12.41 -18.44 0.84
C LEU A 323 -12.95 -18.53 -0.59
N LYS A 324 -12.14 -18.14 -1.59
CA LYS A 324 -12.48 -18.28 -3.01
C LYS A 324 -12.62 -19.77 -3.38
N THR A 325 -11.66 -20.59 -2.97
CA THR A 325 -11.67 -22.04 -3.27
C THR A 325 -12.90 -22.73 -2.68
N ALA A 326 -13.34 -22.33 -1.49
CA ALA A 326 -14.53 -22.82 -0.81
C ALA A 326 -15.85 -22.34 -1.44
N GLY A 327 -15.81 -21.42 -2.40
CA GLY A 327 -17.01 -20.87 -3.05
C GLY A 327 -17.78 -19.87 -2.18
N SER A 328 -17.16 -19.32 -1.12
CA SER A 328 -17.78 -18.26 -0.32
C SER A 328 -17.79 -16.91 -1.04
N TRP A 329 -16.84 -16.73 -1.97
CA TRP A 329 -16.68 -15.53 -2.78
C TRP A 329 -16.35 -15.88 -4.22
N ASP A 330 -17.02 -15.20 -5.15
CA ASP A 330 -16.64 -15.17 -6.56
C ASP A 330 -15.87 -13.90 -6.90
N VAL A 331 -15.07 -13.97 -7.95
CA VAL A 331 -14.28 -12.84 -8.44
C VAL A 331 -14.30 -12.79 -9.97
N ALA A 332 -14.44 -11.59 -10.50
CA ALA A 332 -14.24 -11.30 -11.92
C ALA A 332 -13.15 -10.22 -12.08
N LEU A 333 -12.09 -10.55 -12.82
CA LEU A 333 -11.00 -9.64 -13.18
C LEU A 333 -11.28 -9.03 -14.56
N TYR A 334 -11.16 -7.71 -14.66
CA TYR A 334 -11.42 -6.94 -15.86
C TYR A 334 -10.13 -6.46 -16.53
N PRO A 335 -10.15 -6.12 -17.85
CA PRO A 335 -8.93 -5.76 -18.57
C PRO A 335 -8.16 -4.60 -17.95
N ASP A 336 -8.83 -3.60 -17.38
CA ASP A 336 -8.25 -2.46 -16.68
C ASP A 336 -7.72 -2.79 -15.26
N GLY A 337 -7.66 -4.08 -14.90
CA GLY A 337 -7.00 -4.57 -13.69
C GLY A 337 -7.82 -4.48 -12.41
N HIS A 338 -9.09 -4.06 -12.49
CA HIS A 338 -9.97 -4.09 -11.33
C HIS A 338 -10.66 -5.44 -11.18
N GLU A 339 -11.00 -5.78 -9.95
CA GLU A 339 -11.71 -7.00 -9.60
C GLU A 339 -13.07 -6.67 -8.99
N VAL A 340 -14.10 -7.37 -9.42
CA VAL A 340 -15.42 -7.39 -8.77
C VAL A 340 -15.49 -8.65 -7.94
N TRP A 341 -15.51 -8.50 -6.62
CA TRP A 341 -15.71 -9.57 -5.65
C TRP A 341 -17.19 -9.65 -5.29
N THR A 342 -17.78 -10.84 -5.33
CA THR A 342 -19.19 -11.08 -4.97
C THR A 342 -19.28 -12.11 -3.86
N SER A 343 -19.92 -11.75 -2.75
CA SER A 343 -20.18 -12.64 -1.62
C SER A 343 -21.38 -13.54 -1.92
N HIS A 344 -21.24 -14.85 -1.73
CA HIS A 344 -22.36 -15.80 -1.82
C HIS A 344 -23.27 -15.80 -0.59
N GLY A 345 -22.82 -15.24 0.53
CA GLY A 345 -23.59 -15.22 1.77
C GLY A 345 -24.75 -14.22 1.76
N ASP A 346 -24.47 -12.99 1.32
CA ASP A 346 -25.38 -11.84 1.36
C ASP A 346 -25.50 -11.11 0.01
N GLY A 347 -24.84 -11.64 -1.03
CA GLY A 347 -24.99 -11.17 -2.42
C GLY A 347 -24.34 -9.82 -2.74
N HIS A 348 -23.68 -9.17 -1.77
CA HIS A 348 -23.07 -7.87 -2.03
C HIS A 348 -21.82 -8.02 -2.90
N SER A 349 -21.51 -6.96 -3.64
CA SER A 349 -20.31 -6.89 -4.47
C SER A 349 -19.44 -5.69 -4.12
N VAL A 350 -18.13 -5.87 -4.20
CA VAL A 350 -17.11 -4.87 -3.89
C VAL A 350 -16.11 -4.82 -5.03
N ILE A 351 -15.70 -3.60 -5.44
CA ILE A 351 -14.66 -3.42 -6.45
C ILE A 351 -13.32 -3.14 -5.76
N THR A 352 -12.27 -3.86 -6.14
CA THR A 352 -10.88 -3.54 -5.77
C THR A 352 -10.08 -3.14 -7.01
N GLU A 353 -9.21 -2.14 -6.88
CA GLU A 353 -8.34 -1.65 -7.98
C GLU A 353 -6.91 -2.07 -7.76
N ALA A 354 -6.16 -2.40 -8.81
CA ALA A 354 -4.75 -2.76 -8.69
C ALA A 354 -3.95 -1.61 -8.05
N GLU A 355 -3.21 -1.90 -6.96
CA GLU A 355 -2.55 -0.86 -6.14
C GLU A 355 -1.04 -0.76 -6.39
N GLY A 356 -0.49 -1.60 -7.29
CA GLY A 356 0.93 -1.60 -7.63
C GLY A 356 1.33 -0.65 -8.76
N PRO A 357 2.65 -0.43 -8.95
CA PRO A 357 3.19 0.51 -9.95
C PRO A 357 2.91 0.10 -11.40
N LEU A 358 2.55 -1.17 -11.64
CA LEU A 358 2.13 -1.68 -12.96
C LEU A 358 0.60 -1.77 -13.09
N GLY A 359 -0.14 -1.26 -12.11
CA GLY A 359 -1.57 -1.05 -12.23
C GLY A 359 -1.85 -0.18 -13.46
N ARG A 360 -2.88 -0.54 -14.24
CA ARG A 360 -3.20 0.22 -15.45
C ARG A 360 -3.60 1.64 -15.07
N GLU A 361 -2.84 2.60 -15.57
CA GLU A 361 -3.19 4.02 -15.54
C GLU A 361 -4.51 4.19 -16.32
N THR A 362 -5.55 4.68 -15.65
CA THR A 362 -6.85 4.97 -16.28
C THR A 362 -6.69 6.10 -17.29
N PHE A 363 -7.57 6.19 -18.29
CA PHE A 363 -7.59 7.34 -19.21
C PHE A 363 -7.77 8.68 -18.47
N ALA A 364 -8.40 8.68 -17.28
CA ALA A 364 -8.49 9.85 -16.40
C ALA A 364 -7.11 10.26 -15.86
N GLN A 365 -6.33 9.31 -15.31
CA GLN A 365 -4.96 9.55 -14.84
C GLN A 365 -4.02 9.97 -15.99
N ARG A 366 -4.18 9.38 -17.18
CA ARG A 366 -3.44 9.76 -18.40
C ARG A 366 -3.82 11.15 -18.92
N ASN A 367 -5.10 11.54 -18.83
CA ASN A 367 -5.55 12.87 -19.19
C ASN A 367 -5.03 13.93 -18.20
N VAL A 368 -5.04 13.67 -16.90
CA VAL A 368 -4.46 14.59 -15.89
C VAL A 368 -2.97 14.82 -16.16
N ARG A 369 -2.19 13.76 -16.42
CA ARG A 369 -0.77 13.88 -16.80
C ARG A 369 -0.58 14.60 -18.14
N LYS A 370 -1.41 14.34 -19.16
CA LYS A 370 -1.34 15.05 -20.44
C LYS A 370 -1.67 16.53 -20.29
N THR A 371 -2.68 16.89 -19.50
CA THR A 371 -3.04 18.28 -19.23
C THR A 371 -1.93 19.00 -18.46
N LYS A 372 -1.33 18.32 -17.47
CA LYS A 372 -0.16 18.83 -16.73
C LYS A 372 1.06 19.02 -17.64
N ALA A 373 1.38 18.04 -18.48
CA ALA A 373 2.47 18.12 -19.45
C ALA A 373 2.20 19.19 -20.54
N LEU A 374 0.96 19.40 -20.96
CA LEU A 374 0.59 20.49 -21.87
C LEU A 374 0.72 21.85 -21.20
N ALA A 375 0.31 21.97 -19.92
CA ALA A 375 0.45 23.20 -19.15
C ALA A 375 1.93 23.55 -18.93
N GLU A 376 2.76 22.56 -18.56
CA GLU A 376 4.21 22.70 -18.43
C GLU A 376 4.87 23.06 -19.78
N TYR A 377 4.40 22.50 -20.90
CA TYR A 377 4.85 22.86 -22.24
C TYR A 377 4.45 24.29 -22.65
N HIS A 378 3.22 24.72 -22.36
CA HIS A 378 2.78 26.10 -22.63
C HIS A 378 3.52 27.12 -21.77
N GLN A 379 3.74 26.81 -20.49
CA GLN A 379 4.54 27.63 -19.59
C GLN A 379 5.98 27.75 -20.08
N ALA A 380 6.59 26.65 -20.57
CA ALA A 380 7.91 26.67 -21.18
C ALA A 380 7.97 27.46 -22.51
N ILE A 381 6.86 27.62 -23.24
CA ILE A 381 6.77 28.48 -24.44
C ILE A 381 6.68 29.96 -24.03
N GLU A 382 5.88 30.27 -23.01
CA GLU A 382 5.74 31.62 -22.47
C GLU A 382 7.07 32.13 -21.89
N GLU A 383 7.80 31.27 -21.17
CA GLU A 383 9.14 31.55 -20.64
C GLU A 383 10.22 31.68 -21.72
N ARG A 384 10.01 31.09 -22.92
CA ARG A 384 10.92 31.19 -24.08
C ARG A 384 10.60 32.34 -25.03
N GLY A 385 9.56 33.13 -24.76
CA GLY A 385 9.30 34.38 -25.46
C GLY A 385 8.98 34.27 -26.96
N GLY A 386 8.39 33.16 -27.43
CA GLY A 386 7.96 33.07 -28.83
C GLY A 386 7.53 31.68 -29.27
N GLY A 387 6.28 31.56 -29.72
CA GLY A 387 5.71 30.32 -30.25
C GLY A 387 6.33 29.89 -31.59
N PRO A 388 6.17 28.60 -31.98
CA PRO A 388 6.74 28.08 -33.22
C PRO A 388 6.12 28.73 -34.45
N SER A 389 6.97 29.13 -35.40
CA SER A 389 6.57 29.45 -36.77
C SER A 389 6.12 28.15 -37.46
N TYR A 390 4.83 28.10 -37.82
CA TYR A 390 4.09 27.15 -38.66
C TYR A 390 4.55 25.68 -38.73
#